data_AF-A0A7X7IRM3-F1
#
_entry.id   AF-A0A7X7IRM3-F1
#
_cell.length_a   1.000
_cell.length_b   1.000
_cell.length_c   1.000
_cell.angle_alpha   90.00
_cell.angle_beta   90.00
_cell.angle_gamma   90.00
#
_symmetry.space_group_name_H-M   'P 1'
#
loop_
_entity.id
_entity.type
_entity.pdbx_description
1 polymer ?
#
loop_
_entity_poly.entity_id
_entity_poly.type
_entity_poly.pdbx_seq_one_letter_code
_entity_poly.pdbx_strand_id
1 'polypeptide(L)'
;MNRRCLFSGILTTVAVLAGLSSIPFSRAAAPVAEKAAASTATSVKKPKPPVAPFVPGSWTIAVMPDIQHYSTYYPGLTRLQTQWIAEHKEKYNIVYVLQLGDLTNFNSEKEWERASRGMAVLDGVVPYAIVPGNHDYSSGSPPRDRLSTRINDYFPVHRFQKWTTFGGTMEPGRIENNYHLFEAGGRKWIIIGLEFGPRDHVLTWADSILRKHADRTAIIITHAYLCYDGTRFDWAAKGMKQTGNPHKYEVPGGVNDGEEMWNKLVRKHANVFLVMNGHVPDDGLGFQTSGGDHGNLVNEMVVNFQRLPVRGGGWLRLIEFHPDGKTIQAKTYSPFYEEYNTSEDNQFIFSLE
;
A
#
# COMPACT_ATOMS: atom_id res chain seq x y z
N MET A 1 22.21 3.50 -4.39
CA MET A 1 21.84 4.89 -4.01
C MET A 1 21.19 4.83 -2.65
N ASN A 2 21.71 5.53 -1.64
CA ASN A 2 21.14 5.56 -0.29
C ASN A 2 19.78 6.27 -0.30
N ARG A 3 18.70 5.54 -0.55
CA ARG A 3 17.34 6.02 -0.28
C ARG A 3 17.21 6.16 1.24
N ARG A 4 16.72 7.29 1.74
CA ARG A 4 16.37 7.49 3.16
C ARG A 4 14.93 7.97 3.19
N CYS A 5 14.09 7.32 3.98
CA CYS A 5 12.70 7.66 4.26
C CYS A 5 12.64 8.90 5.16
N LEU A 6 13.00 10.04 4.58
CA LEU A 6 12.91 11.37 5.16
C LEU A 6 12.03 12.17 4.20
N PHE A 7 10.76 12.31 4.57
CA PHE A 7 9.83 13.06 3.73
C PHE A 7 10.23 14.54 3.72
N SER A 8 10.61 15.04 2.55
CA SER A 8 10.87 16.45 2.35
C SER A 8 9.54 17.20 2.23
N GLY A 9 9.12 17.88 3.30
CA GLY A 9 8.05 18.87 3.22
C GLY A 9 8.54 20.08 2.42
N ILE A 10 8.01 20.28 1.21
CA ILE A 10 8.21 21.54 0.49
C ILE A 10 7.38 22.60 1.21
N LEU A 11 8.06 23.46 1.98
CA LEU A 11 7.48 24.67 2.55
C LEU A 11 7.45 25.73 1.44
N THR A 12 6.31 25.92 0.78
CA THR A 12 6.09 27.10 -0.08
C THR A 12 5.74 28.29 0.81
N THR A 13 6.76 29.02 1.26
CA THR A 13 6.57 30.36 1.85
C THR A 13 6.29 31.35 0.72
N VAL A 14 5.02 31.77 0.60
CA VAL A 14 4.65 32.95 -0.20
C VAL A 14 4.85 34.17 0.69
N ALA A 15 5.93 34.91 0.49
CA ALA A 15 6.11 36.22 1.08
C ALA A 15 5.43 37.27 0.19
N VAL A 16 4.34 37.87 0.68
CA VAL A 16 3.76 39.09 0.13
C VAL A 16 4.49 40.27 0.76
N LEU A 17 5.18 41.07 -0.05
CA LEU A 17 5.75 42.36 0.36
C LEU A 17 5.20 43.44 -0.58
N ALA A 18 4.34 44.28 -0.02
CA ALA A 18 3.94 45.55 -0.59
C ALA A 18 4.97 46.62 -0.25
N GLY A 19 5.33 47.47 -1.21
CA GLY A 19 6.20 48.62 -0.98
C GLY A 19 6.51 49.38 -2.26
N LEU A 20 5.81 50.51 -2.47
CA LEU A 20 6.08 51.50 -3.51
C LEU A 20 7.31 52.34 -3.14
N SER A 21 8.26 52.49 -4.07
CA SER A 21 9.06 53.72 -4.22
C SER A 21 9.80 53.72 -5.56
N SER A 22 9.57 54.79 -6.32
CA SER A 22 10.19 55.19 -7.59
C SER A 22 11.65 55.63 -7.41
N ILE A 23 12.51 55.38 -8.42
CA ILE A 23 13.70 56.19 -8.83
C ILE A 23 14.34 55.57 -10.12
N PRO A 24 15.00 56.36 -10.99
CA PRO A 24 14.89 56.24 -12.44
C PRO A 24 15.93 55.37 -13.15
N PHE A 25 15.60 55.08 -14.42
CA PHE A 25 16.41 54.43 -15.44
C PHE A 25 17.78 55.11 -15.67
N SER A 26 18.85 54.32 -15.65
CA SER A 26 20.06 54.57 -16.44
C SER A 26 20.47 53.27 -17.14
N ARG A 27 20.57 53.35 -18.47
CA ARG A 27 20.80 52.22 -19.38
C ARG A 27 22.30 52.14 -19.67
N ALA A 28 23.01 51.21 -19.02
CA ALA A 28 24.35 50.80 -19.40
C ALA A 28 24.26 49.42 -20.10
N ALA A 29 24.68 49.35 -21.36
CA ALA A 29 24.74 48.11 -22.12
C ALA A 29 25.97 47.29 -21.68
N ALA A 30 25.73 46.07 -21.21
CA ALA A 30 26.76 45.06 -20.96
C ALA A 30 26.90 44.14 -22.19
N PRO A 31 28.12 43.63 -22.50
CA PRO A 31 28.36 42.83 -23.68
C PRO A 31 27.74 41.43 -23.56
N VAL A 32 27.22 40.93 -24.69
CA VAL A 32 26.64 39.59 -24.82
C VAL A 32 27.76 38.55 -24.75
N ALA A 33 27.76 37.74 -23.69
CA ALA A 33 28.63 36.57 -23.57
C ALA A 33 28.08 35.43 -24.44
N GLU A 34 28.92 34.95 -25.35
CA GLU A 34 28.65 33.82 -26.25
C GLU A 34 28.53 32.52 -25.43
N LYS A 35 27.34 31.90 -25.47
CA LYS A 35 27.08 30.62 -24.79
C LYS A 35 27.79 29.50 -25.54
N ALA A 36 28.82 28.91 -24.90
CA ALA A 36 29.40 27.65 -25.33
C ALA A 36 28.31 26.55 -25.40
N ALA A 37 28.25 25.87 -26.54
CA ALA A 37 27.33 24.76 -26.78
C ALA A 37 27.61 23.60 -25.81
N ALA A 38 26.65 23.29 -24.96
CA ALA A 38 26.69 22.10 -24.12
C ALA A 38 26.49 20.85 -24.99
N SER A 39 27.50 19.99 -25.02
CA SER A 39 27.46 18.65 -25.60
C SER A 39 26.30 17.84 -24.99
N THR A 40 25.31 17.49 -25.81
CA THR A 40 24.24 16.56 -25.47
C THR A 40 24.77 15.14 -25.53
N ALA A 41 25.36 14.66 -24.43
CA ALA A 41 25.59 13.24 -24.23
C ALA A 41 24.22 12.54 -24.19
N THR A 42 23.86 11.85 -25.27
CA THR A 42 22.71 10.97 -25.35
C THR A 42 22.92 9.81 -24.38
N SER A 43 22.26 9.87 -23.23
CA SER A 43 22.20 8.72 -22.31
C SER A 43 21.53 7.56 -23.03
N VAL A 44 22.30 6.54 -23.42
CA VAL A 44 21.77 5.29 -23.94
C VAL A 44 20.90 4.68 -22.83
N LYS A 45 19.57 4.75 -22.98
CA LYS A 45 18.65 4.09 -22.04
C LYS A 45 18.91 2.58 -22.13
N LYS A 46 19.31 1.96 -21.00
CA LYS A 46 19.41 0.50 -20.92
C LYS A 46 18.07 -0.13 -21.33
N PRO A 47 18.07 -1.23 -22.10
CA PRO A 47 16.85 -1.91 -22.50
C PRO A 47 16.07 -2.38 -21.27
N LYS A 48 14.74 -2.22 -21.31
CA LYS A 48 13.81 -2.64 -20.26
C LYS A 48 13.86 -4.18 -20.14
N PRO A 49 13.98 -4.77 -18.93
CA PRO A 49 13.94 -6.22 -18.76
C PRO A 49 12.65 -6.83 -19.34
N PRO A 50 12.68 -8.06 -19.87
CA PRO A 50 11.48 -8.71 -20.38
C PRO A 50 10.48 -8.99 -19.24
N VAL A 51 9.20 -9.11 -19.61
CA VAL A 51 8.14 -9.50 -18.68
C VAL A 51 8.34 -10.96 -18.27
N ALA A 52 8.37 -11.22 -16.96
CA ALA A 52 8.41 -12.58 -16.44
C ALA A 52 7.10 -13.32 -16.78
N PRO A 53 7.14 -14.47 -17.48
CA PRO A 53 5.93 -15.21 -17.83
C PRO A 53 5.25 -15.77 -16.58
N PHE A 54 3.93 -16.00 -16.65
CA PHE A 54 3.23 -16.79 -15.62
C PHE A 54 3.62 -18.27 -15.75
N VAL A 55 3.80 -18.92 -14.61
CA VAL A 55 4.20 -20.33 -14.53
C VAL A 55 2.96 -21.21 -14.42
N PRO A 56 2.76 -22.21 -15.31
CA PRO A 56 1.62 -23.13 -15.21
C PRO A 56 1.54 -23.79 -13.83
N GLY A 57 0.34 -23.81 -13.24
CA GLY A 57 0.11 -24.33 -11.89
C GLY A 57 0.39 -23.34 -10.76
N SER A 58 0.79 -22.11 -11.06
CA SER A 58 0.87 -21.03 -10.07
C SER A 58 -0.52 -20.58 -9.59
N TRP A 59 -0.51 -19.84 -8.50
CA TRP A 59 -1.68 -19.10 -7.98
C TRP A 59 -1.25 -17.69 -7.57
N THR A 60 -2.18 -16.76 -7.60
CA THR A 60 -1.86 -15.32 -7.49
C THR A 60 -2.71 -14.63 -6.43
N ILE A 61 -2.08 -13.72 -5.70
CA ILE A 61 -2.78 -12.67 -4.94
C ILE A 61 -2.61 -11.35 -5.69
N ALA A 62 -3.72 -10.66 -5.95
CA ALA A 62 -3.68 -9.30 -6.47
C ALA A 62 -3.69 -8.29 -5.32
N VAL A 63 -2.91 -7.22 -5.46
CA VAL A 63 -2.73 -6.19 -4.43
C VAL A 63 -3.07 -4.83 -5.04
N MET A 64 -4.08 -4.20 -4.47
CA MET A 64 -4.57 -2.87 -4.84
C MET A 64 -4.19 -1.89 -3.72
N PRO A 65 -3.22 -1.01 -3.94
CA PRO A 65 -2.83 -0.05 -2.91
C PRO A 65 -3.78 1.15 -2.89
N ASP A 66 -3.34 2.24 -2.27
CA ASP A 66 -3.96 3.57 -2.19
C ASP A 66 -4.72 3.99 -3.47
N ILE A 67 -6.06 3.95 -3.41
CA ILE A 67 -6.95 4.33 -4.53
C ILE A 67 -7.64 5.68 -4.30
N GLN A 68 -7.30 6.40 -3.23
CA GLN A 68 -7.98 7.62 -2.78
C GLN A 68 -8.14 8.64 -3.90
N HIS A 69 -7.13 8.77 -4.75
CA HIS A 69 -7.16 9.65 -5.90
C HIS A 69 -8.05 9.16 -7.05
N TYR A 70 -8.27 7.85 -7.21
CA TYR A 70 -9.22 7.30 -8.16
C TYR A 70 -10.65 7.64 -7.71
N SER A 71 -10.94 7.42 -6.43
CA SER A 71 -12.24 7.76 -5.83
C SER A 71 -12.56 9.26 -5.94
N THR A 72 -11.54 10.12 -5.92
CA THR A 72 -11.71 11.57 -6.06
C THR A 72 -11.82 12.01 -7.52
N TYR A 73 -10.81 11.68 -8.33
CA TYR A 73 -10.54 12.33 -9.62
C TYR A 73 -10.74 11.40 -10.83
N TYR A 74 -10.62 10.08 -10.66
CA TYR A 74 -10.64 9.10 -11.75
C TYR A 74 -11.49 7.87 -11.39
N PRO A 75 -12.81 8.02 -11.18
CA PRO A 75 -13.65 6.97 -10.58
C PRO A 75 -13.74 5.68 -11.41
N GLY A 76 -13.32 5.70 -12.67
CA GLY A 76 -13.24 4.50 -13.51
C GLY A 76 -12.04 3.59 -13.22
N LEU A 77 -10.96 4.09 -12.60
CA LEU A 77 -9.72 3.32 -12.46
C LEU A 77 -9.85 2.15 -11.46
N THR A 78 -10.51 2.35 -10.32
CA THR A 78 -10.80 1.23 -9.38
C THR A 78 -11.64 0.14 -10.05
N ARG A 79 -12.64 0.55 -10.86
CA ARG A 79 -13.46 -0.39 -11.63
C ARG A 79 -12.63 -1.11 -12.69
N LEU A 80 -11.70 -0.43 -13.34
CA LEU A 80 -10.82 -1.02 -14.35
C LEU A 80 -9.90 -2.09 -13.75
N GLN A 81 -9.32 -1.82 -12.57
CA GLN A 81 -8.50 -2.80 -11.84
C GLN A 81 -9.30 -4.05 -11.46
N THR A 82 -10.47 -3.85 -10.85
CA THR A 82 -11.32 -4.94 -10.36
C THR A 82 -11.95 -5.74 -11.50
N GLN A 83 -12.32 -5.08 -12.60
CA GLN A 83 -12.79 -5.73 -13.82
C GLN A 83 -11.70 -6.60 -14.44
N TRP A 84 -10.47 -6.09 -14.55
CA TRP A 84 -9.35 -6.87 -15.07
C TRP A 84 -9.08 -8.10 -14.19
N ILE A 85 -9.10 -7.94 -12.86
CA ILE A 85 -8.95 -9.06 -11.92
C ILE A 85 -10.05 -10.10 -12.14
N ALA A 86 -11.32 -9.67 -12.24
CA ALA A 86 -12.45 -10.59 -12.46
C ALA A 86 -12.32 -11.36 -13.78
N GLU A 87 -11.94 -10.69 -14.88
CA GLU A 87 -11.77 -11.30 -16.20
C GLU A 87 -10.57 -12.26 -16.27
N HIS A 88 -9.54 -12.01 -15.47
CA HIS A 88 -8.30 -12.78 -15.49
C HIS A 88 -8.16 -13.75 -14.32
N LYS A 89 -9.18 -13.84 -13.44
CA LYS A 89 -9.21 -14.71 -12.27
C LYS A 89 -8.79 -16.14 -12.61
N GLU A 90 -9.44 -16.77 -13.58
CA GLU A 90 -9.16 -18.16 -13.95
C GLU A 90 -7.81 -18.31 -14.65
N LYS A 91 -7.47 -17.36 -15.52
CA LYS A 91 -6.22 -17.40 -16.32
C LYS A 91 -4.96 -17.33 -15.43
N TYR A 92 -4.98 -16.49 -14.40
CA TYR A 92 -3.85 -16.27 -13.50
C TYR A 92 -4.07 -16.89 -12.10
N ASN A 93 -5.14 -17.67 -11.96
CA ASN A 93 -5.54 -18.29 -10.71
C ASN A 93 -5.48 -17.29 -9.53
N ILE A 94 -6.15 -16.14 -9.71
CA ILE A 94 -6.21 -15.09 -8.69
C ILE A 94 -7.16 -15.54 -7.60
N VAL A 95 -6.62 -15.91 -6.44
CA VAL A 95 -7.38 -16.51 -5.34
C VAL A 95 -7.83 -15.49 -4.30
N TYR A 96 -7.17 -14.33 -4.25
CA TYR A 96 -7.45 -13.28 -3.27
C TYR A 96 -7.05 -11.89 -3.78
N VAL A 97 -7.73 -10.86 -3.27
CA VAL A 97 -7.31 -9.45 -3.44
C VAL A 97 -7.03 -8.79 -2.09
N LEU A 98 -5.93 -8.03 -1.99
CA LEU A 98 -5.57 -7.24 -0.82
C LEU A 98 -5.72 -5.76 -1.15
N GLN A 99 -6.61 -5.05 -0.44
CA GLN A 99 -6.73 -3.59 -0.51
C GLN A 99 -6.04 -2.96 0.70
N LEU A 100 -5.01 -2.13 0.46
CA LEU A 100 -4.07 -1.66 1.50
C LEU A 100 -4.43 -0.33 2.19
N GLY A 101 -5.69 0.11 2.11
CA GLY A 101 -6.17 1.37 2.68
C GLY A 101 -6.15 2.55 1.72
N ASP A 102 -6.54 3.71 2.26
CA ASP A 102 -6.78 4.95 1.54
C ASP A 102 -7.73 4.72 0.35
N LEU A 103 -8.94 4.30 0.70
CA LEU A 103 -10.03 4.13 -0.26
C LEU A 103 -10.62 5.47 -0.72
N THR A 104 -10.54 6.47 0.14
CA THR A 104 -11.03 7.83 -0.07
C THR A 104 -9.95 8.85 0.24
N ASN A 105 -10.04 10.06 -0.32
CA ASN A 105 -9.04 11.11 -0.09
C ASN A 105 -9.48 12.09 0.99
N PHE A 106 -10.79 12.31 1.11
CA PHE A 106 -11.39 13.27 2.02
C PHE A 106 -12.51 12.67 2.89
N ASN A 107 -12.65 11.33 2.93
CA ASN A 107 -13.71 10.63 3.66
C ASN A 107 -15.13 11.16 3.30
N SER A 108 -15.35 11.55 2.03
CA SER A 108 -16.65 12.02 1.57
C SER A 108 -17.54 10.88 1.08
N GLU A 109 -18.85 11.03 1.22
CA GLU A 109 -19.84 10.02 0.78
C GLU A 109 -19.66 9.64 -0.69
N LYS A 110 -19.41 10.64 -1.55
CA LYS A 110 -19.20 10.43 -2.98
C LYS A 110 -17.95 9.59 -3.28
N GLU A 111 -16.88 9.77 -2.53
CA GLU A 111 -15.67 8.95 -2.69
C GLU A 111 -15.93 7.52 -2.25
N TRP A 112 -16.60 7.34 -1.11
CA TRP A 112 -16.97 6.01 -0.62
C TRP A 112 -17.91 5.26 -1.56
N GLU A 113 -18.91 5.92 -2.12
CA GLU A 113 -19.78 5.35 -3.16
C GLU A 113 -18.99 4.88 -4.39
N ARG A 114 -17.96 5.63 -4.78
CA ARG A 114 -17.11 5.30 -5.94
C ARG A 114 -16.19 4.13 -5.61
N ALA A 115 -15.52 4.18 -4.46
CA ALA A 115 -14.65 3.11 -3.98
C ALA A 115 -15.44 1.79 -3.84
N SER A 116 -16.58 1.83 -3.16
CA SER A 116 -17.43 0.67 -2.93
C SER A 116 -17.98 0.06 -4.22
N ARG A 117 -18.47 0.89 -5.16
CA ARG A 117 -18.91 0.42 -6.49
C ARG A 117 -17.77 -0.15 -7.32
N GLY A 118 -16.59 0.46 -7.27
CA GLY A 118 -15.41 -0.07 -7.93
C GLY A 118 -15.07 -1.47 -7.42
N MET A 119 -15.00 -1.63 -6.10
CA MET A 119 -14.71 -2.92 -5.47
C MET A 119 -15.83 -3.95 -5.63
N ALA A 120 -17.09 -3.53 -5.78
CA ALA A 120 -18.25 -4.43 -5.94
C ALA A 120 -18.21 -5.32 -7.17
N VAL A 121 -17.35 -5.02 -8.14
CA VAL A 121 -17.08 -5.92 -9.27
C VAL A 121 -16.50 -7.27 -8.82
N LEU A 122 -15.81 -7.32 -7.66
CA LEU A 122 -15.24 -8.55 -7.11
C LEU A 122 -16.23 -9.36 -6.27
N ASP A 123 -17.37 -8.78 -5.86
CA ASP A 123 -18.35 -9.44 -5.01
C ASP A 123 -18.89 -10.71 -5.70
N GLY A 124 -18.74 -11.86 -5.05
CA GLY A 124 -19.12 -13.17 -5.63
C GLY A 124 -18.16 -13.71 -6.71
N VAL A 125 -17.05 -13.01 -7.00
CA VAL A 125 -16.06 -13.39 -8.02
C VAL A 125 -14.73 -13.78 -7.39
N VAL A 126 -14.10 -12.89 -6.60
CA VAL A 126 -12.86 -13.15 -5.85
C VAL A 126 -12.98 -12.55 -4.45
N PRO A 127 -12.66 -13.28 -3.37
CA PRO A 127 -12.67 -12.71 -2.03
C PRO A 127 -11.58 -11.65 -1.88
N TYR A 128 -11.83 -10.65 -1.05
CA TYR A 128 -10.86 -9.60 -0.78
C TYR A 128 -10.83 -9.20 0.69
N ALA A 129 -9.64 -8.79 1.14
CA ALA A 129 -9.39 -8.20 2.45
C ALA A 129 -9.14 -6.70 2.27
N ILE A 130 -9.63 -5.91 3.22
CA ILE A 130 -9.58 -4.45 3.19
C ILE A 130 -9.11 -3.94 4.55
N VAL A 131 -8.37 -2.85 4.55
CA VAL A 131 -8.06 -2.06 5.74
C VAL A 131 -8.31 -0.59 5.44
N PRO A 132 -8.61 0.25 6.44
CA PRO A 132 -8.68 1.69 6.27
C PRO A 132 -7.28 2.32 6.25
N GLY A 133 -7.12 3.40 5.48
CA GLY A 133 -5.94 4.26 5.53
C GLY A 133 -6.17 5.55 6.31
N ASN A 134 -5.14 6.40 6.39
CA ASN A 134 -5.25 7.63 7.18
C ASN A 134 -6.21 8.64 6.56
N HIS A 135 -6.47 8.58 5.25
CA HIS A 135 -7.44 9.44 4.57
C HIS A 135 -8.90 8.96 4.73
N ASP A 136 -9.10 7.74 5.21
CA ASP A 136 -10.43 7.17 5.46
C ASP A 136 -11.01 7.55 6.82
N TYR A 137 -10.22 8.28 7.64
CA TYR A 137 -10.59 8.75 8.98
C TYR A 137 -10.71 10.29 8.98
N SER A 138 -11.91 10.80 9.26
CA SER A 138 -12.28 12.22 9.32
C SER A 138 -12.09 13.03 8.02
N SER A 139 -12.85 14.12 7.88
CA SER A 139 -12.69 15.05 6.75
C SER A 139 -11.56 16.03 7.05
N GLY A 140 -10.31 15.66 6.77
CA GLY A 140 -9.13 16.51 6.95
C GLY A 140 -7.85 15.69 7.15
N SER A 141 -6.73 16.19 6.64
CA SER A 141 -5.41 15.63 6.91
C SER A 141 -4.68 16.55 7.91
N PRO A 142 -4.28 16.08 9.10
CA PRO A 142 -4.35 14.68 9.59
C PRO A 142 -5.73 14.27 10.14
N PRO A 143 -6.06 12.96 10.16
CA PRO A 143 -7.20 12.40 10.89
C PRO A 143 -7.31 12.87 12.34
N ARG A 144 -8.53 13.20 12.77
CA ARG A 144 -8.82 13.70 14.12
C ARG A 144 -9.44 12.67 15.07
N ASP A 145 -9.99 11.58 14.53
CA ASP A 145 -10.56 10.48 15.32
C ASP A 145 -10.70 9.19 14.48
N ARG A 146 -10.91 8.05 15.14
CA ARG A 146 -11.16 6.73 14.50
C ARG A 146 -12.64 6.44 14.21
N LEU A 147 -13.56 7.22 14.78
CA LEU A 147 -15.02 6.93 14.73
C LEU A 147 -15.71 7.55 13.51
N SER A 148 -15.07 8.53 12.88
CA SER A 148 -15.57 9.28 11.73
C SER A 148 -15.38 8.57 10.40
N THR A 149 -14.73 7.39 10.38
CA THR A 149 -14.70 6.60 9.15
C THR A 149 -16.10 6.12 8.79
N ARG A 150 -16.40 6.16 7.49
CA ARG A 150 -17.64 5.63 6.92
C ARG A 150 -17.47 4.23 6.35
N ILE A 151 -16.30 3.61 6.54
CA ILE A 151 -15.98 2.33 5.89
C ILE A 151 -17.06 1.26 6.10
N ASN A 152 -17.67 1.18 7.27
CA ASN A 152 -18.70 0.19 7.59
C ASN A 152 -20.06 0.45 6.92
N ASP A 153 -20.34 1.67 6.47
CA ASP A 153 -21.57 1.99 5.72
C ASP A 153 -21.47 1.45 4.28
N TYR A 154 -20.25 1.36 3.74
CA TYR A 154 -19.99 1.04 2.34
C TYR A 154 -19.33 -0.34 2.13
N PHE A 155 -18.66 -0.84 3.18
CA PHE A 155 -18.05 -2.16 3.29
C PHE A 155 -18.52 -2.82 4.59
N PRO A 156 -19.85 -3.02 4.77
CA PRO A 156 -20.37 -3.62 5.98
C PRO A 156 -19.89 -5.07 6.11
N VAL A 157 -19.69 -5.55 7.34
CA VAL A 157 -19.19 -6.91 7.61
C VAL A 157 -19.98 -8.01 6.88
N HIS A 158 -21.31 -7.86 6.73
CA HIS A 158 -22.15 -8.84 6.03
C HIS A 158 -21.80 -9.00 4.54
N ARG A 159 -21.13 -8.01 3.92
CA ARG A 159 -20.61 -8.12 2.55
C ARG A 159 -19.52 -9.19 2.46
N PHE A 160 -18.68 -9.28 3.49
CA PHE A 160 -17.58 -10.23 3.58
C PHE A 160 -18.01 -11.59 4.11
N GLN A 161 -18.98 -11.64 5.03
CA GLN A 161 -19.54 -12.89 5.59
C GLN A 161 -20.17 -13.81 4.53
N LYS A 162 -20.43 -13.31 3.32
CA LYS A 162 -20.84 -14.14 2.17
C LYS A 162 -19.77 -15.12 1.72
N TRP A 163 -18.50 -14.81 2.03
CA TRP A 163 -17.37 -15.67 1.71
C TRP A 163 -17.07 -16.61 2.86
N THR A 164 -16.90 -17.90 2.56
CA THR A 164 -16.42 -18.90 3.54
C THR A 164 -14.99 -18.60 4.02
N THR A 165 -14.26 -17.77 3.28
CA THR A 165 -12.92 -17.32 3.67
C THR A 165 -12.94 -16.25 4.74
N PHE A 166 -14.07 -15.59 5.03
CA PHE A 166 -14.12 -14.55 6.06
C PHE A 166 -14.13 -15.19 7.46
N GLY A 167 -13.08 -14.91 8.23
CA GLY A 167 -12.89 -15.49 9.55
C GLY A 167 -13.61 -14.70 10.66
N GLY A 168 -13.61 -13.38 10.57
CA GLY A 168 -14.28 -12.50 11.52
C GLY A 168 -13.59 -11.15 11.71
N THR A 169 -14.09 -10.37 12.66
CA THR A 169 -13.56 -9.05 13.02
C THR A 169 -13.23 -9.00 14.50
N MET A 170 -12.41 -8.04 14.90
CA MET A 170 -12.13 -7.77 16.31
C MET A 170 -13.40 -7.26 17.02
N GLU A 171 -13.95 -6.16 16.52
CA GLU A 171 -15.21 -5.62 17.01
C GLU A 171 -16.39 -6.08 16.12
N PRO A 172 -17.51 -6.56 16.70
CA PRO A 172 -18.68 -6.93 15.92
C PRO A 172 -19.19 -5.78 15.04
N GLY A 173 -19.39 -6.06 13.74
CA GLY A 173 -19.90 -5.09 12.78
C GLY A 173 -18.90 -4.03 12.32
N ARG A 174 -17.61 -4.18 12.64
CA ARG A 174 -16.52 -3.25 12.29
C ARG A 174 -15.46 -3.97 11.45
N ILE A 175 -15.28 -3.58 10.19
CA ILE A 175 -14.37 -4.24 9.24
C ILE A 175 -12.91 -3.81 9.39
N GLU A 176 -12.62 -2.74 10.14
CA GLU A 176 -11.30 -2.11 10.26
C GLU A 176 -10.19 -3.08 10.69
N ASN A 177 -10.53 -4.04 11.54
CA ASN A 177 -9.66 -5.11 12.00
C ASN A 177 -10.34 -6.46 11.72
N ASN A 178 -9.80 -7.22 10.77
CA ASN A 178 -10.44 -8.42 10.24
C ASN A 178 -9.42 -9.53 10.00
N TYR A 179 -9.91 -10.77 9.88
CA TYR A 179 -9.08 -11.87 9.40
C TYR A 179 -9.84 -12.78 8.45
N HIS A 180 -9.08 -13.43 7.57
CA HIS A 180 -9.59 -14.31 6.54
C HIS A 180 -8.77 -15.60 6.49
N LEU A 181 -9.42 -16.72 6.21
CA LEU A 181 -8.85 -18.06 6.16
C LEU A 181 -9.09 -18.65 4.78
N PHE A 182 -8.04 -19.06 4.08
CA PHE A 182 -8.19 -19.71 2.77
C PHE A 182 -7.12 -20.79 2.58
N GLU A 183 -7.22 -21.53 1.48
CA GLU A 183 -6.26 -22.56 1.10
C GLU A 183 -5.88 -22.39 -0.37
N ALA A 184 -4.59 -22.43 -0.66
CA ALA A 184 -4.05 -22.29 -2.01
C ALA A 184 -2.67 -22.95 -2.07
N GLY A 185 -2.35 -23.58 -3.21
CA GLY A 185 -1.06 -24.28 -3.39
C GLY A 185 -0.80 -25.39 -2.36
N GLY A 186 -1.84 -26.06 -1.88
CA GLY A 186 -1.73 -27.12 -0.86
C GLY A 186 -1.39 -26.61 0.55
N ARG A 187 -1.46 -25.29 0.79
CA ARG A 187 -1.14 -24.65 2.08
C ARG A 187 -2.34 -23.90 2.63
N LYS A 188 -2.47 -23.90 3.96
CA LYS A 188 -3.46 -23.09 4.68
C LYS A 188 -2.90 -21.70 4.93
N TRP A 189 -3.71 -20.70 4.64
CA TRP A 189 -3.35 -19.29 4.76
C TRP A 189 -4.28 -18.57 5.74
N ILE A 190 -3.75 -17.54 6.37
CA ILE A 190 -4.50 -16.52 7.09
C ILE A 190 -4.06 -15.13 6.64
N ILE A 191 -5.03 -14.26 6.35
CA ILE A 191 -4.80 -12.82 6.18
C ILE A 191 -5.31 -12.13 7.44
N ILE A 192 -4.53 -11.21 8.00
CA ILE A 192 -4.95 -10.33 9.08
C ILE A 192 -4.86 -8.88 8.58
N GLY A 193 -6.01 -8.22 8.48
CA GLY A 193 -6.12 -6.80 8.20
C GLY A 193 -6.17 -6.00 9.48
N LEU A 194 -5.29 -5.00 9.61
CA LEU A 194 -5.20 -4.11 10.77
C LEU A 194 -5.40 -2.66 10.34
N GLU A 195 -6.14 -1.90 11.16
CA GLU A 195 -6.39 -0.47 10.98
C GLU A 195 -5.11 0.36 10.80
N PHE A 196 -5.23 1.58 10.26
CA PHE A 196 -4.10 2.52 10.22
C PHE A 196 -3.58 2.82 11.64
N GLY A 197 -2.27 2.63 11.84
CA GLY A 197 -1.60 2.79 13.12
C GLY A 197 -2.28 1.98 14.21
N PRO A 198 -2.25 0.63 14.17
CA PRO A 198 -3.03 -0.21 15.08
C PRO A 198 -2.78 0.11 16.55
N ARG A 199 -3.83 0.11 17.37
CA ARG A 199 -3.70 0.31 18.83
C ARG A 199 -3.13 -0.93 19.51
N ASP A 200 -2.58 -0.80 20.72
CA ASP A 200 -1.98 -1.94 21.44
C ASP A 200 -2.96 -3.11 21.69
N HIS A 201 -4.22 -2.81 21.99
CA HIS A 201 -5.24 -3.85 22.18
C HIS A 201 -5.66 -4.51 20.85
N VAL A 202 -5.51 -3.82 19.71
CA VAL A 202 -5.66 -4.42 18.37
C VAL A 202 -4.51 -5.37 18.08
N LEU A 203 -3.28 -5.00 18.42
CA LEU A 203 -2.14 -5.92 18.30
C LEU A 203 -2.28 -7.14 19.22
N THR A 204 -2.82 -6.95 20.42
CA THR A 204 -3.13 -8.06 21.35
C THR A 204 -4.19 -9.01 20.76
N TRP A 205 -5.23 -8.46 20.13
CA TRP A 205 -6.22 -9.26 19.41
C TRP A 205 -5.57 -10.03 18.24
N ALA A 206 -4.76 -9.37 17.42
CA ALA A 206 -4.06 -10.00 16.30
C ALA A 206 -3.13 -11.14 16.76
N ASP A 207 -2.39 -10.95 17.86
CA ASP A 207 -1.57 -11.99 18.50
C ASP A 207 -2.41 -13.22 18.88
N SER A 208 -3.61 -13.01 19.45
CA SER A 208 -4.51 -14.10 19.79
C SER A 208 -4.98 -14.89 18.56
N ILE A 209 -5.26 -14.20 17.45
CA ILE A 209 -5.69 -14.81 16.20
C ILE A 209 -4.54 -15.59 15.55
N LEU A 210 -3.33 -15.03 15.51
CA LEU A 210 -2.15 -15.72 14.99
C LEU A 210 -1.81 -16.98 15.79
N ARG A 211 -1.94 -16.95 17.12
CA ARG A 211 -1.77 -18.14 17.96
C ARG A 211 -2.85 -19.18 17.72
N LYS A 212 -4.12 -18.76 17.65
CA LYS A 212 -5.25 -19.66 17.39
C LYS A 212 -5.12 -20.37 16.03
N HIS A 213 -4.52 -19.71 15.05
CA HIS A 213 -4.33 -20.20 13.69
C HIS A 213 -2.84 -20.43 13.36
N ALA A 214 -2.07 -20.91 14.34
CA ALA A 214 -0.64 -21.19 14.16
C ALA A 214 -0.34 -22.26 13.11
N ASP A 215 -1.34 -23.06 12.71
CA ASP A 215 -1.26 -24.05 11.61
C ASP A 215 -1.33 -23.43 10.21
N ARG A 216 -1.44 -22.09 10.11
CA ARG A 216 -1.62 -21.36 8.85
C ARG A 216 -0.51 -20.36 8.63
N THR A 217 -0.03 -20.25 7.39
CA THR A 217 0.92 -19.21 6.99
C THR A 217 0.23 -17.86 6.87
N ALA A 218 0.76 -16.85 7.57
CA ALA A 218 0.11 -15.58 7.79
C ALA A 218 0.65 -14.46 6.90
N ILE A 219 -0.29 -13.70 6.34
CA ILE A 219 -0.09 -12.42 5.65
C ILE A 219 -0.74 -11.35 6.52
N ILE A 220 0.00 -10.31 6.88
CA ILE A 220 -0.53 -9.14 7.59
C ILE A 220 -0.62 -7.99 6.60
N ILE A 221 -1.78 -7.34 6.54
CA ILE A 221 -1.94 -6.07 5.81
C ILE A 221 -2.30 -4.96 6.80
N THR A 222 -1.68 -3.80 6.63
CA THR A 222 -2.04 -2.55 7.32
C THR A 222 -1.74 -1.40 6.39
N HIS A 223 -2.11 -0.18 6.77
CA HIS A 223 -1.85 0.96 5.91
C HIS A 223 -0.42 1.49 6.02
N ALA A 224 0.18 1.55 7.22
CA ALA A 224 1.51 2.10 7.45
C ALA A 224 2.43 1.13 8.21
N TYR A 225 3.53 0.71 7.58
CA TYR A 225 4.48 -0.24 8.18
C TYR A 225 5.92 -0.04 7.63
N LEU A 226 6.16 -0.36 6.36
CA LEU A 226 7.44 -0.22 5.67
C LEU A 226 7.51 1.09 4.87
N CYS A 227 8.70 1.66 4.78
CA CYS A 227 9.05 2.79 3.93
C CYS A 227 9.58 2.35 2.55
N TYR A 228 9.62 3.29 1.60
CA TYR A 228 10.18 3.10 0.26
C TYR A 228 11.70 2.83 0.23
N ASP A 229 12.41 3.08 1.34
CA ASP A 229 13.84 2.76 1.47
C ASP A 229 14.08 1.35 2.03
N GLY A 230 13.02 0.56 2.18
CA GLY A 230 13.06 -0.78 2.77
C GLY A 230 13.10 -0.78 4.29
N THR A 231 13.26 0.35 4.97
CA THR A 231 13.25 0.39 6.44
C THR A 231 11.83 0.51 6.99
N ARG A 232 11.59 0.15 8.25
CA ARG A 232 10.30 0.37 8.90
C ARG A 232 10.11 1.85 9.28
N PHE A 233 8.85 2.25 9.43
CA PHE A 233 8.53 3.41 10.25
C PHE A 233 9.03 3.16 11.68
N ASP A 234 9.82 4.09 12.21
CA ASP A 234 10.45 4.01 13.53
C ASP A 234 10.51 5.42 14.13
N TRP A 235 9.47 5.77 14.88
CA TRP A 235 9.31 7.06 15.52
C TRP A 235 10.36 7.27 16.60
N ALA A 236 10.72 6.22 17.34
CA ALA A 236 11.71 6.29 18.39
C ALA A 236 13.09 6.72 17.84
N ALA A 237 13.48 6.22 16.67
CA ALA A 237 14.75 6.58 16.05
C ALA A 237 14.70 7.86 15.20
N LYS A 238 13.58 8.12 14.49
CA LYS A 238 13.53 9.16 13.44
C LYS A 238 12.61 10.34 13.76
N GLY A 239 11.64 10.15 14.65
CA GLY A 239 10.65 11.15 15.07
C GLY A 239 10.04 11.93 13.91
N MET A 240 9.98 13.25 14.06
CA MET A 240 9.38 14.18 13.08
C MET A 240 9.95 14.11 11.65
N LYS A 241 11.10 13.46 11.45
CA LYS A 241 11.69 13.30 10.13
C LYS A 241 10.92 12.31 9.24
N GLN A 242 10.16 11.39 9.85
CA GLN A 242 9.25 10.51 9.12
C GLN A 242 7.85 11.11 9.11
N THR A 243 7.56 11.97 8.14
CA THR A 243 6.28 12.69 8.13
C THR A 243 5.05 11.82 7.85
N GLY A 244 5.25 10.60 7.36
CA GLY A 244 4.20 9.59 7.22
C GLY A 244 4.09 8.66 8.44
N ASN A 245 4.87 8.83 9.51
CA ASN A 245 4.78 7.92 10.64
C ASN A 245 3.40 8.07 11.36
N PRO A 246 2.71 6.97 11.73
CA PRO A 246 1.46 7.01 12.49
C PRO A 246 1.46 7.93 13.72
N HIS A 247 2.58 8.07 14.43
CA HIS A 247 2.72 8.95 15.60
C HIS A 247 2.61 10.44 15.31
N LYS A 248 2.72 10.84 14.03
CA LYS A 248 2.49 12.23 13.63
C LYS A 248 1.00 12.58 13.57
N TYR A 249 0.14 11.57 13.54
CA TYR A 249 -1.30 11.75 13.40
C TYR A 249 -1.94 11.77 14.79
N GLU A 250 -2.82 12.74 15.04
CA GLU A 250 -3.52 12.91 16.32
C GLU A 250 -4.68 11.91 16.46
N VAL A 251 -4.40 10.61 16.29
CA VAL A 251 -5.41 9.56 16.35
C VAL A 251 -5.57 9.07 17.80
N PRO A 252 -6.75 9.21 18.43
CA PRO A 252 -6.95 8.79 19.81
C PRO A 252 -6.77 7.28 20.03
N GLY A 253 -6.39 6.91 21.26
CA GLY A 253 -6.26 5.51 21.71
C GLY A 253 -4.88 4.88 21.48
N GLY A 254 -3.90 5.69 21.04
CA GLY A 254 -2.54 5.24 20.71
C GLY A 254 -2.42 4.76 19.27
N VAL A 255 -1.17 4.63 18.83
CA VAL A 255 -0.80 4.11 17.51
C VAL A 255 0.45 3.24 17.66
N ASN A 256 0.61 2.30 16.74
CA ASN A 256 1.85 1.57 16.55
C ASN A 256 2.37 1.83 15.13
N ASP A 257 3.64 2.14 15.00
CA ASP A 257 4.33 2.17 13.72
C ASP A 257 4.94 0.81 13.33
N GLY A 258 5.65 0.77 12.20
CA GLY A 258 6.18 -0.48 11.67
C GLY A 258 7.15 -1.18 12.63
N GLU A 259 8.05 -0.45 13.27
CA GLU A 259 9.03 -1.02 14.20
C GLU A 259 8.36 -1.47 15.51
N GLU A 260 7.35 -0.74 15.99
CA GLU A 260 6.57 -1.20 17.14
C GLU A 260 5.72 -2.44 16.82
N MET A 261 5.08 -2.49 15.65
CA MET A 261 4.36 -3.68 15.17
C MET A 261 5.31 -4.87 15.01
N TRP A 262 6.50 -4.64 14.47
CA TRP A 262 7.54 -5.67 14.35
C TRP A 262 7.87 -6.28 15.71
N ASN A 263 8.16 -5.42 16.69
CA ASN A 263 8.56 -5.83 18.04
C ASN A 263 7.44 -6.40 18.90
N LYS A 264 6.22 -5.89 18.75
CA LYS A 264 5.08 -6.29 19.59
C LYS A 264 4.39 -7.53 19.04
N LEU A 265 4.35 -7.70 17.72
CA LEU A 265 3.57 -8.73 17.02
C LEU A 265 4.43 -9.55 16.04
N VAL A 266 4.87 -8.97 14.93
CA VAL A 266 5.32 -9.71 13.73
C VAL A 266 6.43 -10.72 14.02
N ARG A 267 7.53 -10.30 14.66
CA ARG A 267 8.69 -11.18 14.88
C ARG A 267 8.42 -12.31 15.87
N LYS A 268 7.36 -12.22 16.67
CA LYS A 268 7.02 -13.19 17.72
C LYS A 268 6.24 -14.41 17.21
N HIS A 269 5.85 -14.43 15.94
CA HIS A 269 5.03 -15.50 15.38
C HIS A 269 5.76 -16.23 14.26
N ALA A 270 6.05 -17.52 14.48
CA ALA A 270 6.71 -18.39 13.52
C ALA A 270 5.95 -18.53 12.19
N ASN A 271 4.63 -18.31 12.22
CA ASN A 271 3.76 -18.48 11.07
C ASN A 271 3.56 -17.20 10.24
N VAL A 272 4.13 -16.05 10.65
CA VAL A 272 4.08 -14.82 9.83
C VAL A 272 5.14 -14.88 8.75
N PHE A 273 4.70 -14.71 7.50
CA PHE A 273 5.55 -14.80 6.30
C PHE A 273 5.65 -13.45 5.57
N LEU A 274 4.57 -12.67 5.55
CA LEU A 274 4.51 -11.44 4.76
C LEU A 274 3.76 -10.33 5.51
N VAL A 275 4.31 -9.13 5.48
CA VAL A 275 3.64 -7.89 5.88
C VAL A 275 3.57 -6.94 4.69
N MET A 276 2.39 -6.40 4.38
CA MET A 276 2.21 -5.44 3.28
C MET A 276 1.55 -4.15 3.74
N ASN A 277 1.97 -3.02 3.15
CA ASN A 277 1.35 -1.72 3.41
C ASN A 277 1.34 -0.77 2.21
N GLY A 278 0.50 0.25 2.31
CA GLY A 278 0.39 1.38 1.38
C GLY A 278 1.05 2.63 1.95
N HIS A 279 0.31 3.76 1.96
CA HIS A 279 0.58 5.00 2.73
C HIS A 279 1.78 5.85 2.30
N VAL A 280 2.79 5.25 1.68
CA VAL A 280 4.07 5.92 1.40
C VAL A 280 4.06 6.49 -0.03
N PRO A 281 3.81 7.78 -0.28
CA PRO A 281 3.62 8.27 -1.64
C PRO A 281 4.87 8.34 -2.51
N ASP A 282 6.07 8.55 -1.96
CA ASP A 282 7.27 8.99 -2.72
C ASP A 282 7.61 8.11 -3.94
N ASP A 283 8.56 7.18 -3.80
CA ASP A 283 8.76 6.12 -4.80
C ASP A 283 7.72 5.00 -4.61
N GLY A 284 7.13 4.94 -3.40
CA GLY A 284 6.02 4.08 -3.03
C GLY A 284 6.27 2.57 -3.08
N LEU A 285 7.49 2.17 -3.43
CA LEU A 285 7.91 0.79 -3.51
C LEU A 285 9.09 0.55 -2.58
N GLY A 286 9.04 -0.56 -1.86
CA GLY A 286 10.11 -0.99 -0.97
C GLY A 286 9.90 -2.44 -0.58
N PHE A 287 11.00 -3.16 -0.41
CA PHE A 287 10.99 -4.57 -0.04
C PHE A 287 12.19 -4.88 0.84
N GLN A 288 11.97 -5.66 1.88
CA GLN A 288 13.03 -6.29 2.65
C GLN A 288 12.58 -7.65 3.19
N THR A 289 13.55 -8.44 3.66
CA THR A 289 13.30 -9.68 4.39
C THR A 289 14.02 -9.62 5.73
N SER A 290 13.31 -9.93 6.81
CA SER A 290 13.83 -9.94 8.18
C SER A 290 13.69 -11.32 8.84
N GLY A 291 14.56 -11.65 9.78
CA GLY A 291 14.42 -12.87 10.59
C GLY A 291 13.51 -12.64 11.79
N GLY A 292 12.53 -13.53 11.99
CA GLY A 292 11.70 -13.59 13.20
C GLY A 292 12.38 -14.33 14.36
N ASP A 293 11.80 -14.23 15.56
CA ASP A 293 12.34 -14.83 16.78
C ASP A 293 12.36 -16.37 16.76
N HIS A 294 11.58 -16.98 15.86
CA HIS A 294 11.49 -18.44 15.69
C HIS A 294 12.33 -18.95 14.51
N GLY A 295 13.19 -18.10 13.93
CA GLY A 295 14.03 -18.44 12.78
C GLY A 295 13.30 -18.42 11.43
N ASN A 296 12.01 -18.08 11.40
CA ASN A 296 11.28 -17.84 10.15
C ASN A 296 11.74 -16.55 9.47
N LEU A 297 11.65 -16.51 8.14
CA LEU A 297 11.82 -15.29 7.37
C LEU A 297 10.48 -14.57 7.24
N VAL A 298 10.49 -13.25 7.41
CA VAL A 298 9.35 -12.36 7.18
C VAL A 298 9.69 -11.41 6.05
N ASN A 299 8.96 -11.54 4.95
CA ASN A 299 8.99 -10.62 3.83
C ASN A 299 8.15 -9.38 4.16
N GLU A 300 8.64 -8.20 3.82
CA GLU A 300 8.01 -6.94 4.17
C GLU A 300 7.98 -6.07 2.91
N MET A 301 6.81 -5.58 2.53
CA MET A 301 6.63 -4.91 1.24
C MET A 301 5.70 -3.70 1.35
N VAL A 302 6.18 -2.54 0.90
CA VAL A 302 5.31 -1.38 0.63
C VAL A 302 5.00 -1.30 -0.85
N VAL A 303 3.73 -1.09 -1.16
CA VAL A 303 3.23 -0.84 -2.52
C VAL A 303 2.30 0.34 -2.48
N ASN A 304 2.66 1.44 -3.14
CA ASN A 304 1.84 2.62 -3.27
C ASN A 304 2.13 3.30 -4.62
N PHE A 305 1.13 3.36 -5.48
CA PHE A 305 1.28 3.94 -6.81
C PHE A 305 0.75 5.37 -6.91
N GLN A 306 0.22 5.97 -5.84
CA GLN A 306 -0.59 7.19 -5.91
C GLN A 306 0.09 8.41 -6.56
N ARG A 307 1.44 8.44 -6.57
CA ARG A 307 2.24 9.52 -7.21
C ARG A 307 2.60 9.27 -8.67
N LEU A 308 2.33 8.09 -9.21
CA LEU A 308 2.52 7.83 -10.64
C LEU A 308 1.54 8.66 -11.50
N PRO A 309 1.82 8.85 -12.81
CA PRO A 309 0.93 9.59 -13.71
C PRO A 309 -0.53 9.10 -13.65
N VAL A 310 -1.47 10.00 -13.91
CA VAL A 310 -2.91 9.76 -13.73
C VAL A 310 -3.23 9.33 -12.27
N ARG A 311 -2.47 9.91 -11.32
CA ARG A 311 -2.57 9.67 -9.88
C ARG A 311 -2.51 8.19 -9.47
N GLY A 312 -1.71 7.43 -10.21
CA GLY A 312 -1.51 6.00 -10.03
C GLY A 312 -1.85 5.15 -11.24
N GLY A 313 -2.65 5.64 -12.20
CA GLY A 313 -2.79 4.98 -13.51
C GLY A 313 -3.18 3.49 -13.47
N GLY A 314 -3.98 3.08 -12.49
CA GLY A 314 -4.52 1.72 -12.38
C GLY A 314 -3.50 0.62 -12.05
N TRP A 315 -2.25 0.95 -11.70
CA TRP A 315 -1.25 -0.05 -11.36
C TRP A 315 -1.69 -0.92 -10.17
N LEU A 316 -1.51 -2.24 -10.29
CA LEU A 316 -1.71 -3.24 -9.24
C LEU A 316 -0.52 -4.19 -9.20
N ARG A 317 -0.27 -4.76 -8.02
CA ARG A 317 0.82 -5.74 -7.81
C ARG A 317 0.22 -7.15 -7.79
N LEU A 318 0.85 -8.05 -8.52
CA LEU A 318 0.54 -9.48 -8.56
C LEU A 318 1.65 -10.21 -7.80
N ILE A 319 1.26 -11.00 -6.80
CA ILE A 319 2.14 -11.87 -6.04
C ILE A 319 1.84 -13.30 -6.50
N GLU A 320 2.63 -13.80 -7.44
CA GLU A 320 2.48 -15.12 -8.04
C GLU A 320 3.30 -16.15 -7.26
N PHE A 321 2.63 -17.15 -6.70
CA PHE A 321 3.24 -18.27 -6.01
C PHE A 321 3.42 -19.42 -6.99
N HIS A 322 4.67 -19.81 -7.23
CA HIS A 322 5.01 -20.88 -8.15
C HIS A 322 4.57 -22.25 -7.61
N PRO A 323 4.35 -23.25 -8.49
CA PRO A 323 3.93 -24.60 -8.09
C PRO A 323 5.00 -25.39 -7.31
N ASP A 324 6.24 -24.89 -7.24
CA ASP A 324 7.32 -25.50 -6.46
C ASP A 324 7.15 -25.32 -4.94
N GLY A 325 6.16 -24.51 -4.52
CA GLY A 325 5.85 -24.26 -3.12
C GLY A 325 6.86 -23.35 -2.40
N LYS A 326 7.78 -22.71 -3.13
CA LYS A 326 8.86 -21.89 -2.55
C LYS A 326 9.03 -20.55 -3.24
N THR A 327 9.00 -20.54 -4.56
CA THR A 327 9.31 -19.36 -5.36
C THR A 327 8.09 -18.45 -5.45
N ILE A 328 8.30 -17.16 -5.18
CA ILE A 328 7.27 -16.13 -5.32
C ILE A 328 7.78 -15.04 -6.25
N GLN A 329 6.99 -14.71 -7.26
CA GLN A 329 7.30 -13.69 -8.25
C GLN A 329 6.36 -12.50 -8.07
N ALA A 330 6.94 -11.35 -7.69
CA ALA A 330 6.25 -10.07 -7.74
C ALA A 330 6.24 -9.56 -9.19
N LYS A 331 5.09 -9.08 -9.65
CA LYS A 331 4.90 -8.40 -10.95
C LYS A 331 3.96 -7.23 -10.80
N THR A 332 4.25 -6.09 -11.40
CA THR A 332 3.34 -4.94 -11.41
C THR A 332 2.72 -4.76 -12.80
N TYR A 333 1.39 -4.67 -12.88
CA TYR A 333 0.63 -4.53 -14.11
C TYR A 333 -0.36 -3.36 -14.00
N SER A 334 -0.61 -2.65 -15.11
CA SER A 334 -1.68 -1.67 -15.19
C SER A 334 -2.66 -2.06 -16.28
N PRO A 335 -3.96 -2.23 -15.98
CA PRO A 335 -5.00 -2.39 -17.00
C PRO A 335 -5.33 -1.07 -17.71
N PHE A 336 -4.88 0.07 -17.20
CA PHE A 336 -5.05 1.37 -17.88
C PHE A 336 -4.01 1.56 -18.99
N TYR A 337 -2.77 1.18 -18.75
CA TYR A 337 -1.69 1.23 -19.74
C TYR A 337 -1.54 -0.08 -20.53
N GLU A 338 -2.23 -1.14 -20.09
CA GLU A 338 -2.15 -2.51 -20.61
C GLU A 338 -0.72 -3.08 -20.65
N GLU A 339 0.14 -2.66 -19.71
CA GLU A 339 1.54 -3.07 -19.67
C GLU A 339 2.01 -3.48 -18.27
N TYR A 340 3.13 -4.22 -18.27
CA TYR A 340 3.89 -4.54 -17.06
C TYR A 340 4.99 -3.51 -16.82
N ASN A 341 5.19 -3.14 -15.56
CA ASN A 341 6.40 -2.45 -15.14
C ASN A 341 7.45 -3.49 -14.75
N THR A 342 8.55 -3.56 -15.51
CA THR A 342 9.61 -4.56 -15.33
C THR A 342 10.88 -3.95 -14.73
N SER A 343 10.79 -2.77 -14.11
CA SER A 343 11.88 -2.26 -13.26
C SER A 343 12.12 -3.21 -12.08
N GLU A 344 13.32 -3.17 -11.50
CA GLU A 344 13.73 -4.08 -10.41
C GLU A 344 12.76 -4.06 -9.21
N ASP A 345 12.28 -2.87 -8.80
CA ASP A 345 11.32 -2.72 -7.69
C ASP A 345 9.88 -3.21 -8.04
N ASN A 346 9.61 -3.56 -9.30
CA ASN A 346 8.30 -3.96 -9.82
C ASN A 346 8.24 -5.39 -10.36
N GLN A 347 9.40 -6.02 -10.59
CA GLN A 347 9.51 -7.40 -11.03
C GLN A 347 10.72 -8.07 -10.39
N PHE A 348 10.47 -8.91 -9.39
CA PHE A 348 11.52 -9.61 -8.64
C PHE A 348 11.00 -10.91 -8.02
N ILE A 349 11.94 -11.80 -7.67
CA ILE A 349 11.67 -13.07 -6.99
C ILE A 349 12.02 -12.94 -5.52
N PHE A 350 11.22 -13.56 -4.66
CA PHE A 350 11.52 -13.81 -3.26
C PHE A 350 11.03 -15.21 -2.87
N SER A 351 11.38 -15.66 -1.66
CA SER A 351 11.10 -17.02 -1.19
C SER A 351 10.06 -17.05 -0.06
N LEU A 352 9.29 -18.13 -0.04
CA LEU A 352 8.40 -18.49 1.08
C LEU A 352 9.18 -19.06 2.28
N GLU A 353 10.35 -19.64 2.03
CA GLU A 353 11.20 -20.35 3.02
C GLU A 353 12.68 -19.97 2.89
#